data_AF-A0A4P7H101-F1
#
_entry.id   AF-A0A4P7H101-F1
#
_cell.length_a   1.000
_cell.length_b   1.000
_cell.length_c   1.000
_cell.angle_alpha   90.00
_cell.angle_beta   90.00
_cell.angle_gamma   90.00
#
_symmetry.space_group_name_H-M   'P 1'
#
loop_
_entity.id
_entity.type
_entity.pdbx_description
1 polymer ?
#
loop_
_entity_poly.entity_id
_entity_poly.type
_entity_poly.pdbx_seq_one_letter_code
_entity_poly.pdbx_strand_id
1 'polypeptide(L)'
;MNDRSPQNEPILPIPSDLYRDIAGLQDRIDAVRADLTRTAMRYRELGQSPESLAVDNLGDPIEPAEANNRVLNGLQLTDCELQAAAEWLSTTSGRYASRLKLTDTADQHRERQIAQQRRRRTR
;
A
#
# COMPACT_ATOMS: atom_id res chain seq x y z
N MET A 1 -32.07 -28.11 -3.50
CA MET A 1 -32.36 -26.78 -2.91
C MET A 1 -31.31 -26.53 -1.84
N ASN A 2 -30.33 -25.67 -2.13
CA ASN A 2 -29.27 -25.36 -1.16
C ASN A 2 -29.79 -24.33 -0.17
N ASP A 3 -29.88 -24.76 1.09
CA ASP A 3 -30.22 -23.96 2.25
C ASP A 3 -29.06 -23.01 2.57
N ARG A 4 -29.00 -21.87 1.87
CA ARG A 4 -28.15 -20.75 2.27
C ARG A 4 -28.78 -20.15 3.51
N SER A 5 -28.36 -20.60 4.69
CA SER A 5 -28.66 -19.91 5.93
C SER A 5 -28.33 -18.41 5.77
N PRO A 6 -29.29 -17.47 5.94
CA PRO A 6 -29.07 -16.03 5.79
C PRO A 6 -28.14 -15.43 6.86
N GLN A 7 -27.45 -16.28 7.62
CA GLN A 7 -26.64 -15.92 8.77
C GLN A 7 -25.16 -15.71 8.43
N ASN A 8 -24.74 -15.95 7.19
CA ASN A 8 -23.34 -15.88 6.74
C ASN A 8 -23.09 -14.89 5.59
N GLU A 9 -24.05 -14.01 5.26
CA GLU A 9 -23.75 -12.96 4.29
C GLU A 9 -22.74 -11.95 4.90
N PRO A 10 -21.66 -11.62 4.17
CA PRO A 10 -20.67 -10.68 4.67
C PRO A 10 -21.29 -9.30 4.84
N ILE A 11 -21.01 -8.66 5.98
CA ILE A 11 -21.34 -7.25 6.19
C ILE A 11 -20.52 -6.46 5.18
N LEU A 12 -21.20 -5.73 4.29
CA LEU A 12 -20.54 -4.88 3.30
C LEU A 12 -19.57 -3.91 3.99
N PRO A 13 -18.52 -3.40 3.34
CA PRO A 13 -17.74 -2.29 3.88
C PRO A 13 -18.48 -0.95 3.74
N ILE A 14 -18.12 0.06 4.54
CA ILE A 14 -18.63 1.43 4.35
C ILE A 14 -17.74 2.12 3.30
N PRO A 15 -18.30 2.66 2.21
CA PRO A 15 -17.49 3.30 1.16
C PRO A 15 -16.59 4.44 1.68
N SER A 16 -17.04 5.22 2.66
CA SER A 16 -16.23 6.29 3.26
C SER A 16 -15.03 5.78 4.05
N ASP A 17 -15.14 4.57 4.63
CA ASP A 17 -14.01 3.95 5.34
C ASP A 17 -12.98 3.47 4.33
N LEU A 18 -13.41 2.81 3.24
CA LEU A 18 -12.51 2.42 2.15
C LEU A 18 -11.84 3.63 1.48
N TYR A 19 -12.56 4.75 1.34
CA TYR A 19 -11.99 6.00 0.87
C TYR A 19 -10.87 6.52 1.80
N ARG A 20 -11.08 6.44 3.13
CA ARG A 20 -10.06 6.79 4.11
C ARG A 20 -8.87 5.83 4.06
N ASP A 21 -9.11 4.55 3.84
CA ASP A 21 -8.04 3.55 3.71
C ASP A 21 -7.14 3.87 2.52
N ILE A 22 -7.71 4.34 1.39
CA ILE A 22 -6.92 4.79 0.24
C ILE A 22 -6.03 5.98 0.61
N ALA A 23 -6.55 6.97 1.36
CA ALA A 23 -5.74 8.09 1.84
C ALA A 23 -4.57 7.61 2.72
N GLY A 24 -4.83 6.66 3.63
CA GLY A 24 -3.79 6.06 4.46
C GLY A 24 -2.73 5.29 3.65
N LEU A 25 -3.08 4.71 2.50
CA LEU A 25 -2.11 4.11 1.58
C LEU A 25 -1.21 5.17 0.94
N GLN A 26 -1.75 6.35 0.60
CA GLN A 26 -0.96 7.46 0.06
C GLN A 26 0.06 7.96 1.08
N ASP A 27 -0.36 8.18 2.32
CA ASP A 27 0.54 8.61 3.41
C ASP A 27 1.69 7.62 3.61
N ARG A 28 1.40 6.32 3.51
CA ARG A 28 2.42 5.26 3.62
C ARG A 28 3.38 5.26 2.44
N ILE A 29 2.90 5.52 1.23
CA ILE A 29 3.78 5.66 0.07
C ILE A 29 4.73 6.84 0.27
N ASP A 30 4.23 7.99 0.72
CA ASP A 30 5.06 9.17 0.97
C ASP A 30 6.13 8.90 2.04
N ALA A 31 5.77 8.18 3.11
CA ALA A 31 6.73 7.74 4.12
C ALA A 31 7.83 6.83 3.53
N VAL A 32 7.45 5.84 2.71
CA VAL A 32 8.43 4.95 2.05
C VAL A 32 9.35 5.72 1.11
N ARG A 33 8.82 6.70 0.36
CA ARG A 33 9.63 7.52 -0.54
C ARG A 33 10.63 8.42 0.21
N ALA A 34 10.25 8.94 1.36
CA ALA A 34 11.18 9.63 2.25
C ALA A 34 12.31 8.70 2.72
N ASP A 35 11.98 7.45 3.07
CA ASP A 35 12.95 6.44 3.48
C ASP A 35 13.89 6.02 2.33
N LEU A 36 13.36 5.86 1.11
CA LEU A 36 14.14 5.62 -0.10
C LEU A 36 15.12 6.75 -0.36
N THR A 37 14.67 8.00 -0.23
CA THR A 37 15.53 9.19 -0.41
C THR A 37 16.69 9.19 0.58
N ARG A 38 16.42 8.94 1.86
CA ARG A 38 17.47 8.87 2.89
C ARG A 38 18.45 7.73 2.60
N THR A 39 17.96 6.58 2.14
CA THR A 39 18.80 5.43 1.80
C THR A 39 19.66 5.72 0.57
N ALA A 40 19.09 6.33 -0.46
CA ALA A 40 19.81 6.72 -1.67
C ALA A 40 20.93 7.73 -1.37
N MET A 41 20.72 8.66 -0.44
CA MET A 41 21.78 9.58 0.01
C MET A 41 22.98 8.83 0.59
N ARG A 42 22.74 7.83 1.44
CA ARG A 42 23.83 7.01 2.03
C ARG A 42 24.57 6.19 0.97
N TYR A 43 23.88 5.63 -0.01
CA TYR A 43 24.52 4.93 -1.13
C TYR A 43 25.32 5.89 -2.04
N ARG A 44 24.89 7.15 -2.17
CA ARG A 44 25.68 8.19 -2.87
C ARG A 44 26.94 8.55 -2.10
N GLU A 45 26.87 8.65 -0.77
CA GLU A 45 28.04 8.86 0.09
C GLU A 45 29.04 7.71 -0.04
N LEU A 46 28.58 6.46 0.00
CA LEU A 46 29.43 5.28 -0.27
C LEU A 46 30.07 5.34 -1.66
N GLY A 47 29.32 5.80 -2.66
CA GLY A 47 29.83 5.99 -4.02
C GLY A 47 30.94 7.05 -4.16
N GLN A 48 31.14 7.93 -3.17
CA GLN A 48 32.26 8.88 -3.15
C GLN A 48 33.57 8.25 -2.66
N SER A 49 33.51 7.07 -2.03
CA SER A 49 34.68 6.33 -1.53
C SER A 49 34.61 4.87 -1.99
N PRO A 50 34.68 4.60 -3.31
CA PRO A 50 34.56 3.25 -3.86
C PRO A 50 35.63 2.29 -3.34
N GLU A 51 36.80 2.79 -2.95
CA GLU A 51 37.87 2.03 -2.30
C GLU A 51 37.49 1.44 -0.94
N SER A 52 36.43 1.96 -0.31
CA SER A 52 35.89 1.46 0.95
C SER A 52 34.85 0.35 0.75
N LEU A 53 34.54 0.01 -0.51
CA LEU A 53 33.56 -1.01 -0.85
C LEU A 53 34.25 -2.30 -1.29
N ALA A 54 33.72 -3.43 -0.82
CA ALA A 54 34.06 -4.75 -1.30
C ALA A 54 32.76 -5.51 -1.57
N VAL A 55 32.80 -6.42 -2.55
CA VAL A 55 31.72 -7.37 -2.81
C VAL A 55 32.14 -8.74 -2.31
N ASP A 56 31.19 -9.57 -1.93
CA ASP A 56 31.46 -10.99 -1.71
C ASP A 56 31.62 -11.74 -3.06
N ASN A 57 31.96 -13.02 -2.99
CA ASN A 57 32.13 -13.88 -4.16
C ASN A 57 30.89 -14.76 -4.41
N LEU A 58 29.72 -14.40 -3.86
CA LEU A 58 28.48 -15.17 -4.02
C LEU A 58 27.73 -14.66 -5.26
N GLY A 59 28.16 -15.09 -6.44
CA GLY A 59 27.48 -14.79 -7.70
C GLY A 59 28.44 -14.45 -8.83
N ASP A 60 27.89 -13.80 -9.86
CA ASP A 60 28.68 -13.32 -10.98
C ASP A 60 29.63 -12.20 -10.53
N PRO A 61 30.88 -12.16 -11.03
CA PRO A 61 31.82 -11.10 -10.71
C PRO A 61 31.24 -9.72 -11.01
N ILE A 62 31.33 -8.82 -10.03
CA ILE A 62 30.85 -7.44 -10.12
C ILE A 62 31.80 -6.50 -9.39
N GLU A 63 32.11 -5.35 -9.98
CA GLU A 63 32.91 -4.34 -9.30
C GLU A 63 32.10 -3.67 -8.17
N PRO A 64 32.69 -3.38 -7.00
CA PRO A 64 31.95 -2.76 -5.89
C PRO A 64 31.24 -1.45 -6.27
N ALA A 65 31.89 -0.62 -7.09
CA ALA A 65 31.29 0.61 -7.60
C ALA A 65 30.07 0.34 -8.50
N GLU A 66 30.14 -0.70 -9.34
CA GLU A 66 29.02 -1.12 -10.18
C GLU A 66 27.86 -1.68 -9.34
N ALA A 67 28.15 -2.47 -8.31
CA ALA A 67 27.14 -2.95 -7.37
C ALA A 67 26.41 -1.77 -6.68
N ASN A 68 27.15 -0.77 -6.21
CA ASN A 68 26.59 0.43 -5.59
C ASN A 68 25.70 1.23 -6.57
N ASN A 69 26.14 1.38 -7.82
CA ASN A 69 25.36 2.06 -8.86
C ASN A 69 24.06 1.31 -9.20
N ARG A 70 24.10 -0.03 -9.24
CA ARG A 70 22.89 -0.83 -9.43
C ARG A 70 21.88 -0.66 -8.30
N VAL A 71 22.34 -0.55 -7.06
CA VAL A 71 21.46 -0.24 -5.93
C VAL A 71 20.83 1.14 -6.10
N LEU A 72 21.61 2.17 -6.44
CA LEU A 72 21.09 3.52 -6.68
C LEU A 72 20.03 3.54 -7.78
N ASN A 73 20.28 2.84 -8.90
CA ASN A 73 19.31 2.71 -10.00
C ASN A 73 18.03 1.99 -9.54
N GLY A 74 18.16 0.91 -8.77
CA GLY A 74 17.00 0.20 -8.22
C GLY A 74 16.15 1.06 -7.27
N LEU A 75 16.79 1.86 -6.41
CA LEU A 75 16.10 2.80 -5.53
C LEU A 75 15.37 3.88 -6.32
N GLN A 76 16.00 4.42 -7.38
CA GLN A 76 15.38 5.43 -8.24
C GLN A 76 14.16 4.87 -8.99
N LEU A 77 14.28 3.69 -9.59
CA LEU A 77 13.16 3.03 -10.27
C LEU A 77 12.00 2.77 -9.29
N THR A 78 12.32 2.32 -8.08
CA THR A 78 11.30 2.10 -7.03
C THR A 78 10.58 3.40 -6.67
N ASP A 79 11.29 4.52 -6.52
CA ASP A 79 10.67 5.82 -6.26
C ASP A 79 9.73 6.25 -7.40
N CYS A 80 10.13 6.03 -8.66
CA CYS A 80 9.27 6.32 -9.82
C CYS A 80 7.97 5.50 -9.80
N GLU A 81 8.04 4.20 -9.50
CA GLU A 81 6.85 3.34 -9.41
C GLU A 81 5.94 3.75 -8.25
N LEU A 82 6.52 4.14 -7.11
CA LEU A 82 5.76 4.63 -5.96
C LEU A 82 5.08 5.98 -6.24
N GLN A 83 5.75 6.90 -6.94
CA GLN A 83 5.15 8.14 -7.40
C GLN A 83 3.95 7.87 -8.31
N ALA A 84 4.10 6.97 -9.29
CA ALA A 84 3.00 6.58 -10.19
C ALA A 84 1.84 5.96 -9.40
N ALA A 85 2.13 5.07 -8.44
CA ALA A 85 1.13 4.49 -7.57
C ALA A 85 0.36 5.56 -6.76
N ALA A 86 1.06 6.54 -6.19
CA ALA A 86 0.44 7.64 -5.45
C ALA A 86 -0.51 8.48 -6.34
N GLU A 87 -0.11 8.75 -7.59
CA GLU A 87 -0.95 9.46 -8.56
C GLU A 87 -2.20 8.66 -8.94
N TRP A 88 -2.08 7.35 -9.12
CA TRP A 88 -3.21 6.46 -9.38
C TRP A 88 -4.16 6.36 -8.19
N LEU A 89 -3.64 6.28 -6.97
CA LEU A 89 -4.45 6.29 -5.76
C LEU A 89 -5.18 7.63 -5.60
N SER A 90 -4.50 8.76 -5.86
CA SER A 90 -5.11 10.10 -5.83
C SER A 90 -6.25 10.22 -6.83
N THR A 91 -6.00 9.79 -8.07
CA THR A 91 -7.01 9.79 -9.14
C THR A 91 -8.20 8.91 -8.78
N THR A 92 -7.95 7.70 -8.27
CA THR A 92 -9.00 6.74 -7.93
C THR A 92 -9.83 7.22 -6.74
N SER A 93 -9.16 7.74 -5.71
CA SER A 93 -9.74 8.36 -4.53
C SER A 93 -10.68 9.51 -4.91
N GLY A 94 -10.14 10.51 -5.61
CA GLY A 94 -10.85 11.74 -5.93
C GLY A 94 -11.96 11.55 -6.96
N ARG A 95 -11.73 10.77 -8.01
CA ARG A 95 -12.67 10.65 -9.14
C ARG A 95 -13.75 9.60 -8.94
N TYR A 96 -13.44 8.52 -8.22
CA TYR A 96 -14.32 7.35 -8.13
C TYR A 96 -14.75 7.06 -6.69
N ALA A 97 -13.81 6.79 -5.79
CA ALA A 97 -14.13 6.30 -4.44
C ALA A 97 -14.93 7.33 -3.62
N SER A 98 -14.61 8.62 -3.74
CA SER A 98 -15.32 9.73 -3.08
C SER A 98 -16.83 9.81 -3.42
N ARG A 99 -17.25 9.20 -4.53
CA ARG A 99 -18.62 9.26 -5.05
C ARG A 99 -19.45 8.02 -4.69
N LEU A 100 -18.83 7.00 -4.11
CA LEU A 100 -19.51 5.76 -3.75
C LEU A 100 -20.27 5.95 -2.45
N LYS A 101 -21.51 5.48 -2.43
CA LYS A 101 -22.33 5.34 -1.23
C LYS A 101 -23.08 4.01 -1.30
N LEU A 102 -23.45 3.47 -0.14
CA LEU A 102 -24.42 2.38 -0.11
C LEU A 102 -25.79 2.91 -0.56
N THR A 103 -26.57 2.04 -1.19
CA THR A 103 -27.99 2.34 -1.37
C THR A 103 -28.69 2.25 -0.02
N ASP A 104 -29.80 2.95 0.16
CA ASP A 104 -30.55 2.96 1.42
C ASP A 104 -30.94 1.53 1.85
N THR A 105 -31.31 0.68 0.90
CA THR A 105 -31.60 -0.75 1.15
C THR A 105 -30.37 -1.51 1.66
N ALA A 106 -29.20 -1.30 1.04
CA ALA A 106 -27.97 -1.97 1.44
C ALA A 106 -27.48 -1.49 2.82
N ASP A 107 -27.65 -0.20 3.12
CA ASP A 107 -27.28 0.37 4.41
C ASP A 107 -28.18 -0.13 5.54
N GLN A 108 -29.50 -0.14 5.33
CA GLN A 108 -30.46 -0.74 6.29
C GLN A 108 -30.19 -2.23 6.52
N HIS A 109 -29.86 -2.97 5.46
CA HIS A 109 -29.52 -4.39 5.58
C HIS A 109 -28.26 -4.58 6.44
N ARG A 110 -27.22 -3.77 6.20
CA ARG A 110 -25.98 -3.75 6.99
C ARG A 110 -26.25 -3.47 8.47
N GLU A 111 -27.05 -2.46 8.80
CA GLU A 111 -27.39 -2.13 10.19
C GLU A 111 -28.08 -3.28 10.91
N ARG A 112 -29.03 -3.95 10.24
CA ARG A 112 -29.71 -5.14 10.78
C ARG A 112 -28.72 -6.26 11.07
N GLN A 113 -27.78 -6.53 10.17
CA GLN A 113 -26.75 -7.55 10.37
C GLN A 113 -25.84 -7.21 11.56
N ILE A 114 -25.39 -5.95 11.70
CA ILE A 114 -24.59 -5.49 12.84
C ILE A 114 -25.36 -5.65 14.15
N ALA A 115 -26.63 -5.27 14.18
CA ALA A 115 -27.48 -5.41 15.37
C ALA A 115 -27.67 -6.87 15.78
N GLN A 116 -27.84 -7.78 14.82
CA GLN A 116 -27.93 -9.22 15.06
C GLN A 116 -26.62 -9.80 15.61
N GLN A 117 -25.47 -9.44 15.04
CA GLN A 117 -24.17 -9.90 15.52
C GLN A 117 -23.89 -9.44 16.96
N ARG A 118 -24.23 -8.18 17.30
CA ARG A 118 -24.10 -7.66 18.68
C ARG A 118 -24.92 -8.48 19.66
N ARG A 119 -26.19 -8.78 19.35
CA ARG A 119 -27.08 -9.58 20.21
C ARG A 119 -26.60 -11.02 20.42
N ARG A 120 -25.89 -11.61 19.45
CA ARG A 120 -25.30 -12.95 19.58
C ARG A 120 -24.06 -12.98 20.46
N ARG A 121 -23.28 -11.90 20.50
CA ARG A 121 -22.07 -11.80 21.34
C ARG A 121 -22.37 -11.53 22.81
N THR A 122 -23.55 -11.02 23.15
CA THR A 122 -23.96 -10.72 24.53
C THR A 122 -24.74 -11.85 25.21
N ARG A 123 -24.95 -12.99 24.53
CA ARG A 123 -25.55 -14.22 25.06
C ARG A 123 -24.49 -15.29 25.18
#